data_AF-A0A183HG22-F1
#
_entry.id   AF-A0A183HG22-F1
#
_cell.length_a   1.000
_cell.length_b   1.000
_cell.length_c   1.000
_cell.angle_alpha   90.00
_cell.angle_beta   90.00
_cell.angle_gamma   90.00
#
_symmetry.space_group_name_H-M   'P 1'
#
loop_
_entity.id
_entity.type
_entity.pdbx_description
1 polymer ?
#
loop_
_entity_poly.entity_id
_entity_poly.type
_entity_poly.pdbx_seq_one_letter_code
_entity_poly.pdbx_strand_id
1 'polypeptide(L)'
;MTYTNEEPSCSGCWNIDNEQEDTKKKMKERRFTIMPVLRKEIMCEELPLIEYHAINVKDKSKIGLLLQILPNMPSGTNHLKRIKDGIILIQPANDPLPLEFVTKLQTTLSDISVLRVKVPLCKPVTRRQFLWAKQYWPTAFHPNKEYEALLNGSFFTIDEYQKIIGFYLESEKIGNGGSGCIIVDLKGEIVAKSGSRNIPLGHAVLAAVSDLCEKHRIKESKFLISELLNVSISKETLSFVRLSIHIV
;
A
#
# COMPACT_ATOMS: atom_id res chain seq x y z
N MET A 1 -32.27 -21.06 68.13
CA MET A 1 -30.98 -21.62 68.57
C MET A 1 -31.06 -23.12 68.47
N THR A 2 -29.88 -23.73 68.24
CA THR A 2 -29.51 -25.15 68.09
C THR A 2 -29.79 -25.83 66.75
N TYR A 3 -28.66 -26.08 66.10
CA TYR A 3 -28.36 -26.72 64.82
C TYR A 3 -28.54 -28.25 64.85
N THR A 4 -28.84 -28.83 63.70
CA THR A 4 -28.69 -30.26 63.40
C THR A 4 -27.56 -30.47 62.38
N ASN A 5 -26.63 -31.35 62.72
CA ASN A 5 -25.55 -31.87 61.86
C ASN A 5 -26.08 -33.06 61.05
N GLU A 6 -25.82 -33.07 59.75
CA GLU A 6 -25.70 -34.27 58.91
C GLU A 6 -24.53 -34.06 57.92
N GLU A 7 -23.56 -34.98 57.92
CA GLU A 7 -22.61 -35.24 56.82
C GLU A 7 -23.37 -35.98 55.66
N PRO A 8 -22.86 -36.23 54.42
CA PRO A 8 -21.45 -36.39 54.02
C PRO A 8 -21.08 -36.03 52.55
N SER A 9 -19.83 -36.39 52.20
CA SER A 9 -19.40 -36.95 50.90
C SER A 9 -18.46 -36.11 50.02
N CYS A 10 -17.33 -36.75 49.74
CA CYS A 10 -16.27 -36.37 48.83
C CYS A 10 -16.67 -36.75 47.40
N SER A 11 -16.64 -35.81 46.45
CA SER A 11 -16.34 -36.09 45.04
C SER A 11 -16.35 -34.80 44.21
N GLY A 12 -15.31 -34.57 43.42
CA GLY A 12 -15.38 -33.65 42.28
C GLY A 12 -14.16 -32.77 42.12
N CYS A 13 -13.05 -33.35 41.66
CA CYS A 13 -12.03 -32.60 40.94
C CYS A 13 -12.69 -31.99 39.70
N TRP A 14 -12.84 -30.66 39.66
CA TRP A 14 -13.32 -29.97 38.48
C TRP A 14 -12.13 -29.59 37.59
N ASN A 15 -12.21 -30.09 36.36
CA ASN A 15 -11.19 -30.11 35.32
C ASN A 15 -10.71 -28.70 34.92
N ILE A 16 -9.43 -28.42 35.16
CA ILE A 16 -8.68 -27.26 34.63
C ILE A 16 -8.35 -27.43 33.13
N ASP A 17 -8.53 -28.65 32.58
CA ASP A 17 -8.16 -28.96 31.20
C ASP A 17 -9.17 -28.48 30.14
N ASN A 18 -10.42 -28.19 30.52
CA ASN A 18 -11.48 -27.84 29.56
C ASN A 18 -11.38 -26.40 29.00
N GLU A 19 -10.84 -25.42 29.74
CA GLU A 19 -10.71 -24.04 29.24
C GLU A 19 -9.57 -23.88 28.22
N GLN A 20 -8.51 -24.68 28.35
CA GLN A 20 -7.41 -24.69 27.38
C GLN A 20 -7.80 -25.37 26.06
N GLU A 21 -8.71 -26.34 26.10
CA GLU A 21 -9.16 -27.04 24.90
C GLU A 21 -10.17 -26.19 24.10
N ASP A 22 -11.03 -25.44 24.78
CA ASP A 22 -12.06 -24.60 24.16
C ASP A 22 -11.47 -23.34 23.47
N THR A 23 -10.39 -22.78 24.03
CA THR A 23 -9.61 -21.71 23.39
C THR A 23 -8.83 -22.20 22.16
N LYS A 24 -8.24 -23.40 22.23
CA LYS A 24 -7.58 -24.04 21.08
C LYS A 24 -8.58 -24.41 19.96
N LYS A 25 -9.81 -24.80 20.30
CA LYS A 25 -10.88 -25.11 19.33
C LYS A 25 -11.37 -23.84 18.60
N LYS A 26 -11.60 -22.75 19.33
CA LYS A 26 -11.98 -21.43 18.75
C LYS A 26 -10.90 -20.82 17.85
N MET A 27 -9.62 -21.12 18.08
CA MET A 27 -8.52 -20.65 17.22
C MET A 27 -8.52 -21.31 15.84
N LYS A 28 -9.10 -22.51 15.70
CA LYS A 28 -9.09 -23.28 14.44
C LYS A 28 -10.04 -22.74 13.36
N GLU A 29 -10.90 -21.77 13.71
CA GLU A 29 -11.93 -21.23 12.81
C GLU A 29 -11.65 -19.83 12.27
N ARG A 30 -10.75 -19.04 12.90
CA ARG A 30 -10.47 -17.67 12.43
C ARG A 30 -9.60 -17.69 11.17
N ARG A 31 -10.11 -17.16 10.06
CA ARG A 31 -9.31 -16.90 8.86
C ARG A 31 -8.74 -15.49 8.95
N PHE A 32 -7.43 -15.38 8.74
CA PHE A 32 -6.73 -14.10 8.71
C PHE A 32 -6.44 -13.70 7.27
N THR A 33 -6.50 -12.40 7.00
CA THR A 33 -6.01 -11.80 5.75
C THR A 33 -5.12 -10.60 6.09
N ILE A 34 -3.86 -10.64 5.63
CA ILE A 34 -2.91 -9.54 5.80
C ILE A 34 -2.92 -8.70 4.52
N MET A 35 -3.22 -7.42 4.65
CA MET A 35 -3.26 -6.49 3.52
C MET A 35 -2.26 -5.35 3.74
N PRO A 36 -1.47 -4.98 2.72
CA PRO A 36 -0.59 -3.83 2.82
C PRO A 36 -1.39 -2.54 2.76
N VAL A 37 -1.02 -1.57 3.59
CA VAL A 37 -1.61 -0.23 3.55
C VAL A 37 -0.85 0.58 2.51
N LEU A 38 -1.36 0.61 1.28
CA LEU A 38 -0.75 1.36 0.18
C LEU A 38 -1.49 2.67 -0.08
N ARG A 39 -0.77 3.63 -0.65
CA ARG A 39 -1.38 4.89 -1.09
C ARG A 39 -2.38 4.63 -2.21
N LYS A 40 -3.42 5.46 -2.26
CA LYS A 40 -4.52 5.33 -3.23
C LYS A 40 -4.01 5.31 -4.67
N GLU A 41 -2.96 6.06 -4.98
CA GLU A 41 -2.37 6.15 -6.32
C GLU A 41 -1.71 4.85 -6.77
N ILE A 42 -1.37 3.93 -5.87
CA ILE A 42 -0.85 2.60 -6.19
C ILE A 42 -2.02 1.61 -6.37
N MET A 43 -3.07 1.76 -5.56
CA MET A 43 -4.24 0.89 -5.58
C MET A 43 -5.16 1.15 -6.78
N CYS A 44 -5.19 2.37 -7.31
CA CYS A 44 -6.05 2.72 -8.44
C CYS A 44 -5.55 2.06 -9.74
N GLU A 45 -6.49 1.59 -10.55
CA GLU A 45 -6.20 1.10 -11.90
C GLU A 45 -6.25 2.22 -12.95
N GLU A 46 -7.14 3.18 -12.75
CA GLU A 46 -7.35 4.30 -13.66
C GLU A 46 -6.42 5.46 -13.32
N LEU A 47 -5.90 6.12 -14.36
CA LEU A 47 -5.08 7.33 -14.21
C LEU A 47 -5.85 8.55 -14.71
N PRO A 48 -5.63 9.74 -14.13
CA PRO A 48 -6.20 10.97 -14.67
C PRO A 48 -5.77 11.15 -16.12
N LEU A 49 -6.71 11.56 -16.97
CA LEU A 49 -6.46 11.87 -18.38
C LEU A 49 -6.37 13.37 -18.59
N ILE A 50 -5.60 13.76 -19.59
CA ILE A 50 -5.49 15.13 -20.08
C ILE A 50 -5.63 15.15 -21.60
N GLU A 51 -6.25 16.20 -22.14
CA GLU A 51 -6.35 16.39 -23.58
C GLU A 51 -5.08 17.02 -24.15
N TYR A 52 -4.65 16.54 -25.31
CA TYR A 52 -3.50 17.05 -26.05
C TYR A 52 -3.91 17.45 -27.46
N HIS A 53 -3.31 18.53 -27.94
CA HIS A 53 -3.23 18.79 -29.37
C HIS A 53 -2.27 17.79 -30.03
N ALA A 54 -2.75 17.16 -31.09
CA ALA A 54 -1.99 16.18 -31.86
C ALA A 54 -2.21 16.36 -33.36
N ILE A 55 -1.29 15.83 -34.15
CA ILE A 55 -1.36 15.83 -35.61
C ILE A 55 -1.51 14.40 -36.09
N ASN A 56 -2.48 14.14 -36.97
CA ASN A 56 -2.54 12.90 -37.73
C ASN A 56 -1.80 13.05 -39.06
N VAL A 57 -0.80 12.21 -39.28
CA VAL A 57 0.02 12.17 -40.50
C VAL A 57 -0.34 10.93 -41.32
N LYS A 58 -0.98 11.13 -42.47
CA LYS A 58 -1.31 10.03 -43.39
C LYS A 58 -0.05 9.37 -43.96
N ASP A 59 0.89 10.19 -44.42
CA ASP A 59 2.16 9.75 -44.99
C ASP A 59 3.26 9.69 -43.93
N LYS A 60 3.49 8.49 -43.40
CA LYS A 60 4.43 8.22 -42.31
C LYS A 60 5.89 8.58 -42.65
N SER A 61 6.25 8.73 -43.93
CA SER A 61 7.60 9.14 -44.33
C SER A 61 7.95 10.57 -43.88
N LYS A 62 6.93 11.42 -43.72
CA LYS A 62 7.07 12.84 -43.33
C LYS A 62 7.19 13.07 -41.82
N ILE A 63 7.07 12.00 -41.01
CA ILE A 63 7.16 12.10 -39.54
C ILE A 63 8.52 12.65 -39.11
N GLY A 64 9.62 12.23 -39.74
CA GLY A 64 10.97 12.70 -39.42
C GLY A 64 11.11 14.22 -39.61
N LEU A 65 10.61 14.75 -40.74
CA LEU A 65 10.59 16.18 -41.03
C LEU A 65 9.74 16.94 -40.01
N LEU A 66 8.57 16.40 -39.66
CA LEU A 66 7.69 16.99 -38.67
C LEU A 66 8.36 17.14 -37.32
N LEU A 67 9.04 16.08 -36.83
CA LEU A 67 9.72 16.13 -35.54
C LEU A 67 10.77 17.24 -35.42
N GLN A 68 11.33 17.73 -36.53
CA GLN A 68 12.28 18.84 -36.56
C GLN A 68 11.61 20.21 -36.44
N ILE A 69 10.33 20.32 -36.82
CA ILE A 69 9.56 21.58 -36.83
C ILE A 69 8.73 21.71 -35.55
N LEU A 70 8.29 20.58 -35.01
CA LEU A 70 7.46 20.54 -33.83
C LEU A 70 8.26 20.97 -32.58
N PRO A 71 7.62 21.68 -31.62
CA PRO A 71 8.27 22.07 -30.38
C PRO A 71 8.73 20.83 -29.59
N ASN A 72 9.66 21.00 -28.66
CA ASN A 72 10.01 19.93 -27.73
C ASN A 72 8.79 19.53 -26.90
N MET A 73 8.76 18.26 -26.48
CA MET A 73 7.70 17.79 -25.57
C MET A 73 7.74 18.60 -24.27
N PRO A 74 6.57 18.98 -23.71
CA PRO A 74 6.50 19.70 -22.44
C PRO A 74 7.22 18.94 -21.32
N SER A 75 7.83 19.68 -20.40
CA SER A 75 8.45 19.10 -19.20
C SER A 75 7.42 18.30 -18.39
N GLY A 76 7.80 17.11 -17.92
CA GLY A 76 6.90 16.22 -17.17
C GLY A 76 6.10 15.22 -18.02
N THR A 77 6.30 15.20 -19.34
CA THR A 77 5.64 14.26 -20.26
C THR A 77 6.54 13.12 -20.74
N ASN A 78 7.67 12.94 -20.08
CA ASN A 78 8.70 11.96 -20.46
C ASN A 78 8.20 10.50 -20.41
N HIS A 79 7.08 10.25 -19.73
CA HIS A 79 6.43 8.95 -19.72
C HIS A 79 5.60 8.69 -20.98
N LEU A 80 5.22 9.70 -21.77
CA LEU A 80 4.43 9.52 -22.98
C LEU A 80 5.37 9.29 -24.17
N LYS A 81 5.04 8.32 -25.03
CA LYS A 81 5.67 8.27 -26.35
C LYS A 81 5.11 9.39 -27.21
N ARG A 82 5.95 10.11 -27.94
CA ARG A 82 5.47 11.23 -28.77
C ARG A 82 4.57 10.79 -29.94
N ILE A 83 4.76 9.59 -30.46
CA ILE A 83 4.12 9.09 -31.68
C ILE A 83 3.34 7.80 -31.40
N LYS A 84 2.11 7.71 -31.92
CA LYS A 84 1.24 6.50 -31.93
C LYS A 84 0.51 6.43 -33.27
N ASP A 85 0.75 5.40 -34.07
CA ASP A 85 -0.02 5.11 -35.29
C ASP A 85 -0.15 6.28 -36.29
N GLY A 86 0.90 7.08 -36.45
CA GLY A 86 0.88 8.28 -37.32
C GLY A 86 0.34 9.54 -36.64
N ILE A 87 -0.13 9.44 -35.39
CA ILE A 87 -0.54 10.56 -34.55
C ILE A 87 0.66 11.04 -33.72
N ILE A 88 0.96 12.34 -33.77
CA ILE A 88 2.10 12.96 -33.09
C ILE A 88 1.59 13.99 -32.08
N LEU A 89 2.01 13.88 -30.81
CA LEU A 89 1.69 14.87 -29.77
C LEU A 89 2.46 16.18 -29.97
N ILE A 90 1.77 17.29 -29.70
CA ILE A 90 2.34 18.64 -29.68
C ILE A 90 2.43 19.17 -28.25
N GLN A 91 1.27 19.48 -27.64
CA GLN A 91 1.17 20.15 -26.33
C GLN A 91 -0.19 19.85 -25.68
N PRO A 92 -0.35 20.09 -24.36
CA PRO A 92 -1.65 20.03 -23.68
C PRO A 92 -2.67 20.97 -24.35
N ALA A 93 -3.92 20.55 -24.40
CA ALA A 93 -5.02 21.34 -24.99
C ALA A 93 -5.61 22.39 -24.04
N ASN A 94 -4.93 22.65 -22.90
CA ASN A 94 -5.29 23.74 -21.98
C ASN A 94 -5.08 25.11 -22.64
N ASP A 95 -4.05 25.21 -23.49
CA ASP A 95 -3.71 26.41 -24.23
C ASP A 95 -3.93 26.18 -25.74
N PRO A 96 -4.52 27.14 -26.47
CA PRO A 96 -4.69 27.03 -27.91
C PRO A 96 -3.33 26.99 -28.61
N LEU A 97 -3.27 26.28 -29.74
CA LEU A 97 -2.10 26.34 -30.62
C LEU A 97 -1.95 27.75 -31.20
N PRO A 98 -0.74 28.35 -31.21
CA PRO A 98 -0.51 29.62 -31.88
C PRO A 98 -0.90 29.55 -33.36
N LEU A 99 -1.63 30.56 -33.86
CA LEU A 99 -2.12 30.58 -35.24
C LEU A 99 -0.98 30.50 -36.27
N GLU A 100 0.13 31.16 -35.98
CA GLU A 100 1.35 31.14 -36.79
C GLU A 100 1.91 29.71 -36.92
N PHE A 101 1.88 28.94 -35.84
CA PHE A 101 2.34 27.54 -35.84
C PHE A 101 1.43 26.64 -36.67
N VAL A 102 0.11 26.81 -36.55
CA VAL A 102 -0.87 26.06 -37.36
C VAL A 102 -0.69 26.39 -38.85
N THR A 103 -0.51 27.66 -39.19
CA THR A 103 -0.27 28.12 -40.57
C THR A 103 1.04 27.55 -41.12
N LYS A 104 2.11 27.53 -40.32
CA LYS A 104 3.39 26.92 -40.69
C LYS A 104 3.27 25.41 -40.95
N LEU A 105 2.49 24.70 -40.14
CA LEU A 105 2.25 23.27 -40.34
C LEU A 105 1.50 23.00 -41.65
N GLN A 106 0.43 23.75 -41.92
CA GLN A 106 -0.40 23.58 -43.13
C GLN A 106 0.36 23.93 -44.41
N THR A 107 1.19 24.98 -44.38
CA THR A 107 2.01 25.41 -45.54
C THR A 107 3.14 24.42 -45.83
N THR A 108 3.74 23.84 -44.79
CA THR A 108 4.81 22.83 -44.97
C THR A 108 4.24 21.50 -45.46
N LEU A 109 3.02 21.15 -45.04
CA LEU A 109 2.45 19.83 -45.22
C LEU A 109 0.93 19.91 -45.48
N SER A 110 0.56 19.68 -46.75
CA SER A 110 -0.80 19.83 -47.28
C SER A 110 -1.84 18.86 -46.68
N ASP A 111 -1.39 17.75 -46.07
CA ASP A 111 -2.22 16.64 -45.60
C ASP A 111 -2.29 16.49 -44.07
N ILE A 112 -2.10 17.57 -43.33
CA ILE A 112 -2.13 17.55 -41.86
C ILE A 112 -3.51 17.86 -41.30
N SER A 113 -3.99 17.00 -40.42
CA SER A 113 -5.16 17.25 -39.59
C SER A 113 -4.74 17.39 -38.12
N VAL A 114 -5.08 18.53 -37.51
CA VAL A 114 -4.94 18.75 -36.07
C VAL A 114 -6.17 18.17 -35.37
N LEU A 115 -5.95 17.36 -34.35
CA LEU A 115 -7.00 16.75 -33.54
C LEU A 115 -6.68 16.89 -32.04
N ARG A 116 -7.66 16.51 -31.22
CA ARG A 116 -7.50 16.35 -29.78
C ARG A 116 -7.50 14.88 -29.40
N VAL A 117 -6.57 14.48 -28.55
CA VAL A 117 -6.46 13.10 -28.03
C VAL A 117 -6.37 13.13 -26.51
N LYS A 118 -6.92 12.11 -25.85
CA LYS A 118 -6.77 11.90 -24.41
C LYS A 118 -5.55 11.04 -24.13
N VAL A 119 -4.70 11.49 -23.21
CA VAL A 119 -3.49 10.78 -22.80
C VAL A 119 -3.40 10.70 -21.27
N PRO A 120 -2.72 9.70 -20.69
CA PRO A 120 -2.48 9.63 -19.25
C PRO A 120 -1.66 10.82 -18.75
N LEU A 121 -2.19 11.55 -17.77
CA LEU A 121 -1.49 12.69 -17.16
C LEU A 121 -0.24 12.22 -16.38
N CYS A 122 -0.34 11.07 -15.72
CA CYS A 122 0.72 10.53 -14.87
C CYS A 122 1.35 9.28 -15.48
N LYS A 123 2.61 9.02 -15.09
CA LYS A 123 3.28 7.77 -15.42
C LYS A 123 2.62 6.60 -14.64
N PRO A 124 2.27 5.49 -15.29
CA PRO A 124 1.78 4.32 -14.58
C PRO A 124 2.88 3.75 -13.67
N VAL A 125 2.51 3.43 -12.43
CA VAL A 125 3.41 2.83 -11.42
C VAL A 125 3.14 1.33 -11.22
N THR A 126 1.99 0.84 -11.68
CA THR A 126 1.63 -0.59 -11.66
C THR A 126 1.34 -1.12 -13.06
N ARG A 127 1.39 -2.45 -13.22
CA ARG A 127 1.08 -3.13 -14.48
C ARG A 127 -0.38 -2.91 -14.88
N ARG A 128 -1.31 -2.92 -13.92
CA ARG A 128 -2.74 -2.65 -14.17
C ARG A 128 -2.94 -1.25 -14.75
N GLN A 129 -2.34 -0.25 -14.12
CA GLN A 129 -2.34 1.13 -14.64
C GLN A 129 -1.70 1.22 -16.01
N PHE A 130 -0.59 0.52 -16.26
CA PHE A 130 0.05 0.52 -17.57
C PHE A 130 -0.85 -0.07 -18.65
N LEU A 131 -1.51 -1.19 -18.37
CA LEU A 131 -2.43 -1.83 -19.32
C LEU A 131 -3.63 -0.92 -19.62
N TRP A 132 -4.19 -0.29 -18.60
CA TRP A 132 -5.25 0.71 -18.76
C TRP A 132 -4.77 1.91 -19.57
N ALA A 133 -3.64 2.51 -19.18
CA ALA A 133 -3.04 3.68 -19.83
C ALA A 133 -2.74 3.43 -21.32
N LYS A 134 -2.26 2.23 -21.66
CA LYS A 134 -1.93 1.81 -23.03
C LYS A 134 -3.14 1.87 -23.97
N GLN A 135 -4.36 1.71 -23.46
CA GLN A 135 -5.59 1.83 -24.26
C GLN A 135 -5.76 3.25 -24.80
N TYR A 136 -5.40 4.26 -23.98
CA TYR A 136 -5.43 5.67 -24.36
C TYR A 136 -4.18 6.05 -25.16
N TRP A 137 -3.00 5.89 -24.56
CA TRP A 137 -1.76 6.32 -25.18
C TRP A 137 -0.55 5.47 -24.74
N PRO A 138 0.40 5.16 -25.64
CA PRO A 138 1.61 4.43 -25.27
C PRO A 138 2.45 5.20 -24.26
N THR A 139 2.75 4.55 -23.15
CA THR A 139 3.60 5.10 -22.09
C THR A 139 4.85 4.24 -21.85
N ALA A 140 5.90 4.86 -21.31
CA ALA A 140 7.06 4.17 -20.78
C ALA A 140 6.73 3.62 -19.40
N PHE A 141 6.89 2.31 -19.23
CA PHE A 141 6.61 1.62 -17.99
C PHE A 141 7.74 0.66 -17.63
N HIS A 142 8.18 0.75 -16.38
CA HIS A 142 9.10 -0.19 -15.77
C HIS A 142 8.40 -0.76 -14.54
N PRO A 143 8.05 -2.05 -14.54
CA PRO A 143 7.36 -2.66 -13.40
C PRO A 143 8.16 -2.50 -12.11
N ASN A 144 7.51 -1.99 -11.06
CA ASN A 144 8.06 -2.04 -9.72
C ASN A 144 7.70 -3.39 -9.08
N LYS A 145 8.67 -4.30 -8.99
CA LYS A 145 8.46 -5.65 -8.45
C LYS A 145 7.85 -5.65 -7.04
N GLU A 146 8.21 -4.68 -6.21
CA GLU A 146 7.70 -4.58 -4.84
C GLU A 146 6.21 -4.20 -4.83
N TYR A 147 5.82 -3.20 -5.63
CA TYR A 147 4.40 -2.83 -5.74
C TYR A 147 3.57 -3.97 -6.33
N GLU A 148 4.08 -4.68 -7.34
CA GLU A 148 3.38 -5.84 -7.89
C GLU A 148 3.21 -6.95 -6.85
N ALA A 149 4.26 -7.23 -6.05
CA ALA A 149 4.20 -8.22 -4.97
C ALA A 149 3.23 -7.82 -3.85
N LEU A 150 3.17 -6.54 -3.50
CA LEU A 150 2.23 -6.01 -2.51
C LEU A 150 0.78 -6.12 -3.00
N LEU A 151 0.53 -5.80 -4.28
CA LEU A 151 -0.81 -5.83 -4.88
C LEU A 151 -1.34 -7.25 -5.11
N ASN A 152 -0.48 -8.20 -5.43
CA ASN A 152 -0.89 -9.58 -5.69
C ASN A 152 -0.83 -10.48 -4.43
N GLY A 153 -0.41 -9.93 -3.29
CA GLY A 153 -0.32 -10.66 -2.02
C GLY A 153 0.88 -11.59 -1.87
N SER A 154 1.84 -11.58 -2.80
CA SER A 154 3.03 -12.45 -2.77
C SER A 154 4.24 -11.85 -2.04
N PHE A 155 4.01 -10.80 -1.24
CA PHE A 155 5.06 -10.06 -0.53
C PHE A 155 5.54 -10.73 0.77
N PHE A 156 4.84 -11.76 1.24
CA PHE A 156 5.27 -12.59 2.37
C PHE A 156 5.37 -14.05 1.99
N THR A 157 6.38 -14.72 2.56
CA THR A 157 6.43 -16.17 2.64
C THR A 157 5.38 -16.72 3.61
N ILE A 158 5.07 -18.01 3.52
CA ILE A 158 4.13 -18.68 4.43
C ILE A 158 4.58 -18.55 5.88
N ASP A 159 5.88 -18.68 6.14
CA ASP A 159 6.45 -18.59 7.49
C ASP A 159 6.35 -17.17 8.07
N GLU A 160 6.62 -16.15 7.26
CA GLU A 160 6.44 -14.75 7.66
C GLU A 160 4.97 -14.44 7.94
N TYR A 161 4.07 -14.95 7.10
CA TYR A 161 2.63 -14.80 7.28
C TYR A 161 2.17 -15.38 8.62
N GLN A 162 2.61 -16.60 8.95
CA GLN A 162 2.31 -17.24 10.23
C GLN A 162 2.91 -16.48 11.42
N LYS A 163 4.14 -15.98 11.31
CA LYS A 163 4.77 -15.15 12.35
C LYS A 163 3.99 -13.88 12.63
N ILE A 164 3.56 -13.18 11.57
CA ILE A 164 2.77 -11.94 11.72
C ILE A 164 1.43 -12.22 12.41
N ILE A 165 0.75 -13.32 12.05
CA ILE A 165 -0.47 -13.75 12.76
C ILE A 165 -0.16 -14.07 14.22
N GLY A 166 0.95 -14.75 14.50
CA GLY A 166 1.41 -15.01 15.86
C GLY A 166 1.59 -13.73 16.69
N PHE A 167 2.23 -12.71 16.12
CA PHE A 167 2.38 -11.40 16.76
C PHE A 167 1.05 -10.69 16.97
N TYR A 168 0.14 -10.76 15.99
CA TYR A 168 -1.21 -10.21 16.13
C TYR A 168 -1.96 -10.85 17.30
N LEU A 169 -1.99 -12.18 17.37
CA LEU A 169 -2.66 -12.92 18.43
C LEU A 169 -2.06 -12.64 19.81
N GLU A 170 -0.73 -12.55 19.90
CA GLU A 170 -0.06 -12.18 21.14
C GLU A 170 -0.42 -10.73 21.54
N SER A 171 -0.55 -9.82 20.58
CA SER A 171 -1.01 -8.44 20.86
C SER A 171 -2.46 -8.41 21.37
N GLU A 172 -3.34 -9.27 20.86
CA GLU A 172 -4.72 -9.40 21.33
C GLU A 172 -4.77 -9.85 22.79
N LYS A 173 -3.96 -10.84 23.17
CA LYS A 173 -3.84 -11.32 24.56
C LYS A 173 -3.39 -10.20 25.51
N ILE A 174 -2.37 -9.44 25.11
CA ILE A 174 -1.83 -8.33 25.92
C ILE A 174 -2.87 -7.22 26.09
N GLY A 175 -3.66 -6.96 25.04
CA GLY A 175 -4.73 -5.97 25.10
C GLY A 175 -5.85 -6.32 26.09
N ASN A 176 -6.06 -7.61 26.37
CA ASN A 176 -7.10 -8.13 27.28
C ASN A 176 -8.48 -7.47 27.06
N GLY A 177 -8.98 -7.52 25.83
CA GLY A 177 -10.21 -6.83 25.41
C GLY A 177 -10.01 -5.38 24.95
N GLY A 178 -8.89 -4.74 25.32
CA GLY A 178 -8.41 -3.46 24.82
C GLY A 178 -7.56 -3.56 23.55
N SER A 179 -6.76 -2.52 23.29
CA SER A 179 -5.74 -2.55 22.23
C SER A 179 -4.42 -3.07 22.81
N GLY A 180 -3.72 -3.91 22.06
CA GLY A 180 -2.36 -4.33 22.38
C GLY A 180 -1.43 -4.08 21.21
N CYS A 181 -0.14 -3.90 21.51
CA CYS A 181 0.90 -3.58 20.57
C CYS A 181 2.13 -4.44 20.84
N ILE A 182 2.72 -4.97 19.77
CA ILE A 182 4.01 -5.67 19.79
C ILE A 182 4.94 -4.98 18.80
N ILE A 183 6.17 -4.77 19.24
CA ILE A 183 7.27 -4.26 18.43
C ILE A 183 8.29 -5.38 18.26
N VAL A 184 8.60 -5.71 17.01
CA VAL A 184 9.57 -6.75 16.66
C VAL A 184 10.74 -6.16 15.87
N ASP A 185 11.92 -6.74 16.08
CA ASP A 185 13.12 -6.37 15.34
C ASP A 185 13.19 -7.05 13.95
N LEU A 186 14.25 -6.76 13.21
CA LEU A 186 14.50 -7.34 11.89
C LEU A 186 14.81 -8.84 11.92
N LYS A 187 15.17 -9.40 13.09
CA LYS A 187 15.39 -10.84 13.28
C LYS A 187 14.08 -11.57 13.59
N GLY A 188 13.00 -10.83 13.84
CA GLY A 188 11.70 -11.36 14.22
C GLY A 188 11.54 -11.57 15.72
N GLU A 189 12.41 -10.98 16.54
CA GLU A 189 12.35 -11.08 17.99
C GLU A 189 11.50 -9.94 18.58
N ILE A 190 10.68 -10.26 19.59
CA ILE A 190 9.85 -9.27 20.28
C ILE A 190 10.73 -8.42 21.21
N VAL A 191 10.89 -7.15 20.87
CA VAL A 191 11.70 -6.20 21.65
C VAL A 191 10.86 -5.44 22.68
N ALA A 192 9.59 -5.16 22.36
CA ALA A 192 8.66 -4.52 23.29
C ALA A 192 7.21 -4.97 23.05
N LYS A 193 6.41 -4.91 24.11
CA LYS A 193 5.01 -5.33 24.07
C LYS A 193 4.23 -4.59 25.16
N SER A 194 3.09 -3.99 24.83
CA SER A 194 2.26 -3.26 25.79
C SER A 194 0.79 -3.23 25.39
N GLY A 195 -0.09 -3.17 26.40
CA GLY A 195 -1.50 -2.83 26.24
C GLY A 195 -1.76 -1.34 26.40
N SER A 196 -3.01 -0.92 26.20
CA SER A 196 -3.44 0.43 26.57
C SER A 196 -3.34 0.68 28.08
N ARG A 197 -2.95 1.90 28.46
CA ARG A 197 -2.83 2.38 29.84
C ARG A 197 -3.94 3.39 30.12
N ASN A 198 -4.39 3.45 31.37
CA ASN A 198 -5.43 4.39 31.80
C ASN A 198 -4.86 5.79 32.10
N ILE A 199 -4.20 6.39 31.12
CA ILE A 199 -3.64 7.76 31.16
C ILE A 199 -3.88 8.44 29.81
N PRO A 200 -3.91 9.78 29.73
CA PRO A 200 -3.87 10.49 28.46
C PRO A 200 -2.68 10.00 27.62
N LEU A 201 -2.89 9.77 26.32
CA LEU A 201 -1.89 9.19 25.40
C LEU A 201 -1.41 7.78 25.79
N GLY A 202 -2.12 7.08 26.67
CA GLY A 202 -1.86 5.68 27.03
C GLY A 202 -2.23 4.67 25.95
N HIS A 203 -2.20 5.01 24.67
CA HIS A 203 -2.48 4.07 23.59
C HIS A 203 -1.41 2.97 23.55
N ALA A 204 -1.82 1.74 23.23
CA ALA A 204 -0.93 0.57 23.23
C ALA A 204 0.37 0.79 22.44
N VAL A 205 0.30 1.50 21.31
CA VAL A 205 1.49 1.87 20.50
C VAL A 205 2.45 2.75 21.28
N LEU A 206 1.96 3.84 21.86
CA LEU A 206 2.79 4.79 22.61
C LEU A 206 3.38 4.13 23.86
N ALA A 207 2.58 3.30 24.53
CA ALA A 207 3.02 2.52 25.67
C ALA A 207 4.15 1.53 25.29
N ALA A 208 4.01 0.83 24.16
CA ALA A 208 5.04 -0.10 23.69
C ALA A 208 6.33 0.62 23.27
N VAL A 209 6.23 1.80 22.65
CA VAL A 209 7.39 2.64 22.33
C VAL A 209 8.08 3.12 23.61
N SER A 210 7.31 3.55 24.61
CA SER A 210 7.86 3.94 25.92
C SER A 210 8.63 2.79 26.57
N ASP A 211 8.07 1.57 26.55
CA ASP A 211 8.71 0.38 27.12
C ASP A 211 9.97 -0.01 26.36
N LEU A 212 9.97 0.17 25.05
CA LEU A 212 11.16 -0.05 24.22
C LEU A 212 12.29 0.91 24.62
N CYS A 213 11.98 2.20 24.74
CA CYS A 213 12.95 3.22 25.15
C CYS A 213 13.51 2.95 26.55
N GLU A 214 12.67 2.54 27.49
CA GLU A 214 13.09 2.22 28.86
C GLU A 214 14.02 1.00 28.89
N LYS A 215 13.67 -0.07 28.17
CA LYS A 215 14.55 -1.26 28.05
C LYS A 215 15.91 -0.91 27.44
N HIS A 216 15.91 -0.05 26.41
CA HIS A 216 17.12 0.41 25.74
C HIS A 216 18.02 1.24 26.66
N ARG A 217 17.41 2.08 27.51
CA ARG A 217 18.15 2.86 28.51
C ARG A 217 18.83 2.00 29.56
N ILE A 218 18.21 0.88 29.95
CA ILE A 218 18.70 -0.01 31.02
C ILE A 218 19.74 -1.01 30.51
N LYS A 219 19.60 -1.49 29.27
CA LYS A 219 20.54 -2.42 28.63
C LYS A 219 21.20 -1.68 27.50
N GLU A 220 22.51 -1.39 27.54
CA GLU A 220 23.32 -0.79 26.45
C GLU A 220 23.13 -1.52 25.10
N SER A 221 21.98 -1.32 24.47
CA SER A 221 21.54 -2.04 23.29
C SER A 221 21.81 -1.15 22.11
N LYS A 222 22.42 -1.69 21.05
CA LYS A 222 22.83 -0.90 19.88
C LYS A 222 21.71 -0.59 18.89
N PHE A 223 20.43 -0.71 19.28
CA PHE A 223 19.31 -0.49 18.37
C PHE A 223 18.91 0.98 18.35
N LEU A 224 19.16 1.69 17.24
CA LEU A 224 18.57 3.01 17.05
C LEU A 224 17.08 2.82 16.72
N ILE A 225 16.20 3.55 17.42
CA ILE A 225 14.73 3.50 17.21
C ILE A 225 14.35 3.83 15.74
N SER A 226 15.28 4.46 14.99
CA SER A 226 15.14 4.76 13.56
C SER A 226 15.37 3.58 12.62
N GLU A 227 15.94 2.46 13.07
CA GLU A 227 16.15 1.27 12.23
C GLU A 227 14.93 0.33 12.29
N LEU A 228 14.03 0.54 11.32
CA LEU A 228 13.06 -0.42 10.78
C LEU A 228 12.52 -1.48 11.75
N LEU A 229 11.72 -1.06 12.72
CA LEU A 229 10.92 -1.96 13.56
C LEU A 229 9.58 -2.24 12.89
N ASN A 230 9.11 -3.49 12.97
CA ASN A 230 7.76 -3.86 12.58
C ASN A 230 6.83 -3.75 13.79
N VAL A 231 5.67 -3.12 13.60
CA VAL A 231 4.67 -2.89 14.65
C VAL A 231 3.40 -3.65 14.30
N SER A 232 2.93 -4.50 15.21
CA SER A 232 1.67 -5.23 15.10
C SER A 232 0.70 -4.74 16.17
N ILE A 233 -0.54 -4.44 15.77
CA ILE A 233 -1.57 -3.89 16.67
C ILE A 233 -2.85 -4.72 16.52
N SER A 234 -3.51 -5.03 17.64
CA SER A 234 -4.76 -5.82 17.64
C SER A 234 -6.01 -5.05 17.20
N LYS A 235 -6.00 -3.72 17.32
CA LYS A 235 -7.09 -2.81 16.92
C LYS A 235 -6.50 -1.60 16.21
N GLU A 236 -7.16 -1.13 15.14
CA GLU A 236 -6.72 0.07 14.42
C GLU A 236 -6.59 1.24 15.40
N THR A 237 -5.36 1.73 15.55
CA THR A 237 -5.05 2.98 16.24
C THR A 237 -4.22 3.82 15.30
N LEU A 238 -4.58 5.10 15.21
CA LEU A 238 -3.93 6.20 14.47
C LEU A 238 -2.72 5.81 13.59
N SER A 239 -2.95 5.70 12.27
CA SER A 239 -2.07 5.87 11.09
C SER A 239 -0.59 5.43 11.06
N PHE A 240 -0.04 4.72 12.05
CA PHE A 240 1.40 4.37 12.08
C PHE A 240 1.75 2.97 11.53
N VAL A 241 0.77 2.17 11.09
CA VAL A 241 1.00 0.78 10.68
C VAL A 241 1.15 0.67 9.17
N ARG A 242 2.21 -0.01 8.70
CA ARG A 242 2.42 -0.33 7.27
C ARG A 242 1.53 -1.48 6.76
N LEU A 243 0.89 -2.22 7.66
CA LEU A 243 0.10 -3.43 7.37
C LEU A 243 -1.21 -3.39 8.17
N SER A 244 -2.31 -3.82 7.56
CA SER A 244 -3.58 -4.05 8.25
C SER A 244 -3.94 -5.53 8.22
N ILE A 245 -4.30 -6.09 9.38
CA ILE A 245 -4.70 -7.49 9.52
C ILE A 245 -6.20 -7.53 9.73
N HIS A 246 -6.92 -8.24 8.86
CA HIS A 246 -8.36 -8.42 8.92
C HIS A 246 -8.70 -9.86 9.30
N ILE A 247 -9.71 -10.04 10.14
CA ILE A 247 -10.33 -11.34 10.42
C ILE A 247 -11.51 -11.47 9.46
N VAL A 248 -11.54 -12.55 8.68
CA VAL A 248 -12.59 -12.86 7.68
C VAL A 248 -13.48 -13.98 8.21
#